data_AF-A0A9E3JL01-F1
#
_entry.id   AF-A0A9E3JL01-F1
#
_cell.length_a   1.000
_cell.length_b   1.000
_cell.length_c   1.000
_cell.angle_alpha   90.00
_cell.angle_beta   90.00
_cell.angle_gamma   90.00
#
_symmetry.space_group_name_H-M   'P 1'
#
loop_
_entity.id
_entity.type
_entity.pdbx_description
1 polymer ?
#
loop_
_entity_poly.entity_id
_entity_poly.type
_entity_poly.pdbx_seq_one_letter_code
_entity_poly.pdbx_strand_id
1 'polypeptide(L)'
;MASPLHSLRRVATASVNLLLSRAEFASLELAEARVQLLRWFLRGLLAMQLILLAAFAATALLVALLWPYAGPWSLLGIAVLYAGIALWLLGDLQRETDASPPPLSETLRQLADDRRAIFGVAAEEVADADDADPVREPPR
;
A
#
# COMPACT_ATOMS: atom_id res chain seq x y z
N MET A 1 31.98 -15.10 36.41
CA MET A 1 32.19 -14.56 35.06
C MET A 1 30.85 -14.61 34.35
N ALA A 2 30.25 -13.46 34.05
CA ALA A 2 28.96 -13.43 33.35
C ALA A 2 29.15 -14.04 31.96
N SER A 3 28.41 -15.10 31.64
CA SER A 3 28.54 -15.76 30.35
C SER A 3 28.17 -14.78 29.23
N PRO A 4 28.93 -14.72 28.12
CA PRO A 4 28.66 -13.80 27.00
C PRO A 4 27.23 -13.97 26.44
N LEU A 5 26.69 -15.18 26.53
CA LEU A 5 25.30 -15.53 26.21
C LEU A 5 24.26 -14.73 27.02
N HIS A 6 24.54 -14.41 28.28
CA HIS A 6 23.60 -13.65 29.11
C HIS A 6 23.56 -12.17 28.73
N SER A 7 24.68 -11.60 28.32
CA SER A 7 24.74 -10.24 27.78
C SER A 7 24.03 -10.14 26.42
N LEU A 8 24.25 -11.13 25.55
CA LEU A 8 23.61 -11.21 24.24
C LEU A 8 22.09 -11.34 24.36
N ARG A 9 21.60 -12.22 25.25
CA ARG A 9 20.16 -12.37 25.52
C ARG A 9 19.55 -11.07 26.05
N ARG A 10 20.27 -10.31 26.88
CA ARG A 10 19.77 -9.05 27.44
C ARG A 10 19.68 -7.95 26.40
N VAL A 11 20.64 -7.87 25.48
CA VAL A 11 20.61 -6.95 24.33
C VAL A 11 19.47 -7.33 23.39
N ALA A 12 19.33 -8.61 23.03
CA ALA A 12 18.22 -9.09 22.19
C ALA A 12 16.85 -8.75 22.79
N THR A 13 16.68 -8.96 24.11
CA THR A 13 15.43 -8.64 24.81
C THR A 13 15.15 -7.13 24.81
N ALA A 14 16.18 -6.29 24.97
CA ALA A 14 16.04 -4.83 24.92
C ALA A 14 15.69 -4.32 23.51
N SER A 15 16.30 -4.91 22.47
CA SER A 15 16.00 -4.61 21.06
C SER A 15 14.56 -5.00 20.70
N VAL A 16 14.10 -6.18 21.13
CA VAL A 16 12.72 -6.63 20.92
C VAL A 16 11.72 -5.70 21.62
N ASN A 17 12.00 -5.25 22.84
CA ASN A 17 11.11 -4.31 23.54
C ASN A 17 11.03 -2.93 22.85
N LEU A 18 12.13 -2.43 22.28
CA LEU A 18 12.13 -1.19 21.49
C LEU A 18 11.39 -1.35 20.16
N LEU A 19 11.47 -2.51 19.52
CA LEU A 19 10.69 -2.82 18.31
C LEU A 19 9.20 -2.95 18.64
N LEU A 20 8.84 -3.57 19.76
CA LEU A 20 7.45 -3.67 20.23
C LEU A 20 6.85 -2.27 20.48
N SER A 21 7.58 -1.39 21.18
CA SER A 21 7.08 -0.04 21.44
C SER A 21 6.95 0.78 20.15
N ARG A 22 7.87 0.64 19.19
CA ARG A 22 7.73 1.27 17.87
C ARG A 22 6.59 0.68 17.06
N ALA A 23 6.28 -0.61 17.21
CA ALA A 23 5.11 -1.22 16.59
C ALA A 23 3.80 -0.67 17.16
N GLU A 24 3.75 -0.38 18.47
CA GLU A 24 2.61 0.29 19.09
C GLU A 24 2.39 1.70 18.52
N PHE A 25 3.45 2.51 18.41
CA PHE A 25 3.37 3.83 17.77
C PHE A 25 3.03 3.76 16.28
N ALA A 26 3.67 2.86 15.53
CA ALA A 26 3.38 2.64 14.12
C ALA A 26 1.93 2.18 13.88
N SER A 27 1.38 1.38 14.78
CA SER A 27 -0.02 0.94 14.70
C SER A 27 -1.01 2.08 14.95
N LEU A 28 -0.70 2.99 15.88
CA LEU A 28 -1.49 4.19 16.14
C LEU A 28 -1.40 5.19 14.97
N GLU A 29 -0.20 5.42 14.44
CA GLU A 29 0.00 6.28 13.26
C GLU A 29 -0.69 5.70 12.02
N LEU A 30 -0.68 4.38 11.82
CA LEU A 30 -1.44 3.73 10.75
C LEU A 30 -2.96 3.90 10.94
N ALA A 31 -3.46 3.82 12.17
CA ALA A 31 -4.87 4.02 12.45
C ALA A 31 -5.30 5.46 12.12
N GLU A 32 -4.48 6.46 12.47
CA GLU A 32 -4.71 7.86 12.14
C GLU A 32 -4.61 8.12 10.63
N ALA A 33 -3.59 7.60 9.96
CA ALA A 33 -3.43 7.68 8.51
C ALA A 33 -4.64 7.06 7.79
N ARG A 34 -5.16 5.92 8.28
CA ARG A 34 -6.36 5.27 7.73
C ARG A 34 -7.60 6.12 7.89
N VAL A 35 -7.82 6.74 9.06
CA VAL A 35 -8.96 7.64 9.29
C VAL A 35 -8.86 8.88 8.40
N GLN A 36 -7.66 9.42 8.23
CA GLN A 36 -7.42 10.56 7.34
C GLN A 36 -7.71 10.21 5.88
N LEU A 37 -7.21 9.06 5.41
CA LEU A 37 -7.48 8.56 4.07
C LEU A 37 -8.98 8.34 3.87
N LEU A 38 -9.67 7.74 4.83
CA LEU A 38 -11.11 7.52 4.74
C LEU A 38 -11.88 8.84 4.71
N ARG A 39 -11.46 9.83 5.48
CA ARG A 39 -12.02 11.19 5.47
C ARG A 39 -11.83 11.87 4.12
N TRP A 40 -10.63 11.79 3.55
CA TRP A 40 -10.36 12.32 2.21
C TRP A 40 -11.12 11.56 1.13
N PHE A 41 -11.22 10.24 1.24
CA PHE A 41 -11.97 9.39 0.34
C PHE A 41 -13.46 9.73 0.35
N LEU A 42 -14.09 9.87 1.52
CA LEU A 42 -15.49 10.28 1.63
C LEU A 42 -15.73 11.67 1.04
N ARG A 43 -14.85 12.64 1.33
CA ARG A 43 -14.95 14.00 0.78
C ARG A 43 -14.74 14.00 -0.74
N GLY A 44 -13.75 13.24 -1.22
CA GLY A 44 -13.46 13.07 -2.64
C GLY A 44 -14.62 12.41 -3.37
N LEU A 45 -15.22 11.37 -2.79
CA LEU A 45 -16.41 10.71 -3.32
C LEU A 45 -17.59 11.67 -3.40
N LEU A 46 -17.86 12.43 -2.33
CA LEU A 46 -18.94 13.42 -2.33
C LEU A 46 -18.70 14.52 -3.38
N ALA A 47 -17.47 15.04 -3.47
CA ALA A 47 -17.08 16.03 -4.46
C ALA A 47 -17.24 15.47 -5.89
N MET A 48 -16.78 14.24 -6.13
CA MET A 48 -16.92 13.54 -7.41
C MET A 48 -18.40 13.40 -7.81
N GLN A 49 -19.28 13.02 -6.88
CA GLN A 49 -20.72 12.90 -7.13
C GLN A 49 -21.35 14.26 -7.48
N LEU A 50 -20.97 15.33 -6.77
CA LEU A 50 -21.45 16.68 -7.06
C LEU A 50 -20.96 17.18 -8.42
N ILE A 51 -19.70 16.94 -8.76
CA ILE A 51 -19.12 17.27 -10.07
C ILE A 51 -19.86 16.51 -11.18
N LEU A 52 -20.13 15.22 -10.98
CA LEU A 52 -20.86 14.40 -11.94
C LEU A 52 -22.28 14.95 -12.16
N LEU A 53 -22.99 15.29 -11.08
CA LEU A 53 -24.32 15.90 -11.17
C LEU A 53 -24.29 17.26 -11.88
N ALA A 54 -23.28 18.09 -11.58
CA ALA A 54 -23.08 19.37 -12.25
C ALA A 54 -22.78 19.20 -13.75
N ALA A 55 -21.98 18.20 -14.12
CA ALA A 55 -21.69 17.88 -15.52
C ALA A 55 -22.95 17.43 -16.27
N PHE A 56 -23.81 16.61 -15.65
CA PHE A 56 -25.11 16.23 -16.22
C PHE A 56 -26.02 17.45 -16.40
N ALA A 57 -26.14 18.32 -15.40
CA ALA A 57 -26.93 19.54 -15.49
C ALA A 57 -26.41 20.49 -16.57
N ALA A 58 -25.09 20.68 -16.65
CA ALA A 58 -24.45 21.48 -17.69
C ALA A 58 -24.68 20.90 -19.09
N THR A 59 -24.61 19.58 -19.24
CA THR A 59 -24.93 18.88 -20.50
C THR A 59 -26.37 19.14 -20.92
N ALA A 60 -27.32 18.95 -20.02
CA ALA A 60 -28.73 19.20 -20.30
C ALA A 60 -28.98 20.66 -20.68
N LEU A 61 -28.32 21.61 -19.99
CA LEU A 61 -28.39 23.03 -20.30
C LEU A 61 -27.82 23.35 -21.68
N LEU A 62 -26.66 22.78 -22.02
CA LEU A 62 -26.06 22.92 -23.35
C LEU A 62 -26.98 22.38 -24.44
N VAL A 63 -27.55 21.18 -24.25
CA VAL A 63 -28.53 20.61 -25.19
C VAL A 63 -29.73 21.54 -25.34
N ALA A 64 -30.32 22.01 -24.23
CA ALA A 64 -31.47 22.89 -24.27
C ALA A 64 -31.20 24.21 -25.00
N LEU A 65 -30.01 24.80 -24.79
CA LEU A 65 -29.61 26.05 -25.44
C LEU A 65 -29.30 25.86 -26.92
N LEU A 66 -28.71 24.72 -27.30
CA LEU A 66 -28.34 24.42 -28.68
C LEU A 66 -29.49 23.81 -29.49
N TRP A 67 -30.53 23.32 -28.82
CA TRP A 67 -31.72 22.71 -29.42
C TRP A 67 -32.34 23.54 -30.56
N PRO A 68 -32.62 24.86 -30.40
CA PRO A 68 -33.20 25.64 -31.49
C PRO A 68 -32.29 25.80 -32.72
N TYR A 69 -30.97 25.67 -32.57
CA TYR A 69 -30.01 25.86 -33.67
C TYR A 69 -29.66 24.55 -34.37
N ALA A 70 -29.46 23.48 -33.60
CA ALA A 70 -28.90 22.22 -34.08
C ALA A 70 -29.84 21.02 -33.90
N GLY A 71 -30.91 21.15 -33.10
CA GLY A 71 -31.83 20.07 -32.78
C GLY A 71 -31.11 18.79 -32.34
N PRO A 72 -31.33 17.63 -32.99
CA PRO A 72 -30.68 16.37 -32.61
C PRO A 72 -29.16 16.34 -32.84
N TRP A 73 -28.61 17.21 -33.70
CA TRP A 73 -27.15 17.30 -33.91
C TRP A 73 -26.40 17.81 -32.68
N SER A 74 -27.07 18.53 -31.78
CA SER A 74 -26.48 18.94 -30.49
C SER A 74 -26.05 17.75 -29.64
N LEU A 75 -26.85 16.68 -29.61
CA LEU A 75 -26.55 15.45 -28.89
C LEU A 75 -25.34 14.73 -29.48
N LEU A 76 -25.25 14.69 -30.82
CA LEU A 76 -24.09 14.12 -31.51
C LEU A 76 -22.80 14.88 -31.18
N GLY A 77 -22.85 16.22 -31.18
CA GLY A 77 -21.69 17.05 -30.83
C GLY A 77 -21.19 16.79 -29.41
N ILE A 78 -22.10 16.72 -28.44
CA ILE A 78 -21.75 16.40 -27.04
C ILE A 78 -21.22 14.96 -26.91
N ALA A 79 -21.81 14.01 -27.63
CA ALA A 79 -21.33 12.62 -27.63
C ALA A 79 -19.88 12.52 -28.17
N VAL A 80 -19.58 13.22 -29.27
CA VAL A 80 -18.22 13.28 -29.83
C VAL A 80 -17.25 13.97 -28.87
N LEU A 81 -17.67 15.05 -28.21
CA LEU A 81 -16.86 15.74 -27.20
C LEU A 81 -16.50 14.80 -26.05
N TYR A 82 -17.49 14.12 -25.46
CA TYR A 82 -17.24 13.18 -24.36
C TYR A 82 -16.42 11.97 -24.79
N ALA A 83 -16.63 11.45 -26.01
CA ALA A 83 -15.80 10.38 -26.56
C ALA A 83 -14.34 10.82 -26.73
N GLY A 84 -14.11 12.05 -27.20
CA GLY A 84 -12.75 12.62 -27.33
C GLY A 84 -12.05 12.74 -25.98
N ILE A 85 -12.75 13.25 -24.96
CA ILE A 85 -12.22 13.35 -23.59
C ILE A 85 -11.90 11.96 -23.04
N ALA A 86 -12.79 10.98 -23.23
CA ALA A 86 -12.58 9.62 -22.77
C ALA A 86 -11.35 8.96 -23.42
N LEU A 87 -11.17 9.12 -24.74
CA LEU A 87 -10.00 8.60 -25.46
C LEU A 87 -8.70 9.27 -24.99
N TRP A 88 -8.73 10.59 -24.75
CA TRP A 88 -7.57 11.31 -24.22
C TRP A 88 -7.18 10.81 -22.83
N LEU A 89 -8.16 10.66 -21.93
CA LEU A 89 -7.94 10.17 -20.58
C LEU A 89 -7.42 8.72 -20.57
N LEU A 90 -7.91 7.88 -21.48
CA LEU A 90 -7.44 6.51 -21.61
C LEU A 90 -5.99 6.43 -22.11
N GLY A 91 -5.62 7.30 -23.06
CA GLY A 91 -4.24 7.41 -23.53
C GLY A 91 -3.28 7.96 -22.47
N ASP A 92 -3.74 8.90 -21.64
CA ASP A 92 -2.97 9.44 -20.51
C ASP A 92 -2.76 8.37 -19.43
N LEU A 93 -3.81 7.64 -19.06
CA LEU A 93 -3.73 6.56 -18.09
C LEU A 93 -2.80 5.44 -18.57
N GLN A 94 -2.90 5.04 -19.84
CA GLN A 94 -2.00 4.04 -20.43
C GLN A 94 -0.54 4.46 -20.30
N ARG A 95 -0.22 5.73 -20.57
CA ARG A 95 1.14 6.28 -20.42
C ARG A 95 1.62 6.25 -18.97
N GLU A 96 0.76 6.56 -18.01
CA GLU A 96 1.11 6.49 -16.60
C GLU A 96 1.35 5.06 -16.11
N THR A 97 0.52 4.09 -16.55
CA THR A 97 0.73 2.67 -16.23
C THR A 97 1.96 2.08 -16.89
N ASP A 98 2.28 2.47 -18.13
CA ASP A 98 3.49 2.02 -18.82
C ASP A 98 4.76 2.62 -18.19
N ALA A 99 4.65 3.80 -17.57
CA ALA A 99 5.77 4.50 -16.93
C ALA A 99 6.01 4.12 -15.46
N SER A 100 5.04 3.51 -14.77
CA SER A 100 5.16 3.21 -13.33
C SER A 100 5.43 1.72 -13.05
N PRO A 101 6.58 1.37 -12.43
CA PRO A 101 6.79 0.04 -11.86
C PRO A 101 5.69 -0.30 -10.84
N PRO A 102 5.26 -1.57 -10.73
CA PRO A 102 4.20 -1.97 -9.81
C PRO A 102 4.54 -1.59 -8.37
N PRO A 103 3.71 -0.76 -7.70
CA PRO A 103 4.02 -0.27 -6.37
C PRO A 103 4.11 -1.44 -5.38
N LEU A 104 5.08 -1.37 -4.46
CA LEU A 104 5.27 -2.29 -3.33
C LEU A 104 5.78 -3.70 -3.67
N SER A 105 5.99 -4.04 -4.94
CA SER A 105 6.59 -5.33 -5.32
C SER A 105 7.99 -5.51 -4.71
N GLU A 106 8.81 -4.48 -4.78
CA GLU A 106 10.16 -4.48 -4.21
C GLU A 106 10.14 -4.48 -2.68
N THR A 107 9.21 -3.73 -2.07
CA THR A 107 9.07 -3.66 -0.61
C THR A 107 8.59 -4.99 -0.01
N LEU A 108 7.65 -5.67 -0.65
CA LEU A 108 7.18 -7.00 -0.22
C LEU A 108 8.26 -8.06 -0.40
N ARG A 109 9.08 -7.94 -1.46
CA ARG A 109 10.22 -8.83 -1.69
C ARG A 109 11.28 -8.67 -0.60
N GLN A 110 11.66 -7.44 -0.27
CA GLN A 110 12.59 -7.15 0.83
C GLN A 110 12.07 -7.66 2.17
N LEU A 111 10.77 -7.47 2.46
CA LEU A 111 10.17 -8.00 3.69
C LEU A 111 10.20 -9.54 3.78
N ALA A 112 10.02 -10.22 2.65
CA ALA A 112 10.08 -11.68 2.60
C ALA A 112 11.49 -12.22 2.84
N ASP A 113 12.51 -11.49 2.38
CA ASP A 113 13.92 -11.85 2.56
C ASP A 113 14.40 -11.57 3.99
N ASP A 114 14.01 -10.44 4.59
CA ASP A 114 14.29 -10.14 6.00
C ASP A 114 13.70 -11.21 6.93
N ARG A 115 12.48 -11.68 6.63
CA ARG A 115 11.86 -12.79 7.36
C ARG A 115 12.70 -14.06 7.28
N ARG A 116 13.15 -14.44 6.07
CA ARG A 116 13.96 -15.66 5.89
C ARG A 116 15.29 -15.57 6.64
N ALA A 117 15.94 -14.41 6.65
CA ALA A 117 17.19 -14.21 7.39
C ALA A 117 17.00 -14.40 8.89
N ILE A 118 15.94 -13.83 9.47
CA ILE A 118 15.68 -13.92 10.92
C ILE A 118 15.33 -15.34 11.36
N PHE A 119 14.46 -16.05 10.61
CA PHE A 119 14.06 -17.41 10.97
C PHE A 119 15.10 -18.47 10.57
N GLY A 120 15.95 -18.19 9.56
CA GLY A 120 17.03 -19.09 9.16
C GLY A 120 18.18 -19.13 10.18
N VAL A 121 18.61 -17.97 10.67
CA VAL A 121 19.68 -17.88 11.70
C VAL A 121 19.25 -18.55 13.01
N ALA A 122 17.97 -18.42 13.40
CA ALA A 122 17.44 -19.09 14.59
C ALA A 122 17.42 -20.63 14.48
N ALA A 123 17.34 -21.19 13.26
CA ALA A 123 17.39 -22.63 13.05
C ALA A 123 18.84 -23.15 13.05
N GLU A 124 19.78 -22.35 12.56
CA GLU A 124 21.21 -22.69 12.50
C GLU A 124 21.87 -22.65 13.89
N GLU A 125 21.49 -21.70 14.75
CA GLU A 125 21.97 -21.60 16.14
C GLU A 125 21.46 -22.77 17.03
N VAL A 126 20.32 -23.37 16.69
CA VAL A 126 19.79 -24.56 17.37
C VAL A 126 20.47 -25.85 16.89
N ALA A 127 20.86 -25.92 15.60
CA ALA A 127 21.58 -27.06 15.04
C ALA A 127 23.03 -27.13 15.53
N ASP A 128 23.72 -25.98 15.62
CA ASP A 128 25.11 -25.91 16.13
C ASP A 128 25.19 -26.19 17.64
N ALA A 129 24.11 -25.92 18.39
CA ALA A 129 24.01 -26.24 19.82
C ALA A 129 23.78 -27.73 20.12
N ASP A 130 23.26 -28.50 19.15
CA ASP A 130 23.02 -29.95 19.29
C ASP A 130 24.29 -30.76 18.95
N ASP A 131 25.14 -30.27 18.04
CA ASP A 131 26.40 -30.92 17.65
C ASP A 131 27.56 -30.70 18.66
N ALA A 132 27.37 -29.82 19.65
CA ALA A 132 28.38 -29.44 20.64
C ALA A 132 28.37 -30.29 21.94
N ASP A 133 27.70 -31.46 21.98
CA ASP A 133 27.78 -32.41 23.11
C ASP A 133 28.66 -33.64 22.77
N PRO A 134 30.01 -33.56 22.91
CA PRO A 134 30.86 -34.72 22.78
C PRO A 134 30.83 -35.51 24.09
N VAL A 135 30.14 -36.65 24.06
CA VAL A 135 30.47 -37.87 24.83
C VAL A 135 30.55 -37.69 26.36
N ARG A 136 29.40 -37.87 27.03
CA ARG A 136 29.41 -38.27 28.45
C ARG A 136 29.76 -39.76 28.57
N GLU A 137 31.00 -40.05 28.98
CA GLU A 137 31.45 -41.38 29.37
C GLU A 137 30.58 -41.98 30.51
N PRO A 138 30.27 -43.29 30.49
CA PRO A 138 29.54 -43.93 31.57
C PRO A 138 30.46 -44.21 32.78
N PRO A 139 29.98 -44.04 34.03
CA PRO A 139 30.76 -44.35 35.21
C PRO A 139 30.90 -45.88 35.37
N ARG A 140 32.13 -46.33 35.63
CA ARG A 140 32.48 -47.72 35.98
C ARG A 140 32.01 -48.09 37.38
#